data_AF-A0A376YIC8-F1
#
_entry.id   AF-A0A376YIC8-F1
#
_cell.length_a   1.000
_cell.length_b   1.000
_cell.length_c   1.000
_cell.angle_alpha   90.00
_cell.angle_beta   90.00
_cell.angle_gamma   90.00
#
_symmetry.space_group_name_H-M   'P 1'
#
loop_
_entity.id
_entity.type
_entity.pdbx_description
1 polymer ?
#
loop_
_entity_poly.entity_id
_entity_poly.type
_entity_poly.pdbx_seq_one_letter_code
_entity_poly.pdbx_strand_id
1 'polypeptide(L)'
;MRTRQYSSVEAFSGDQTYKDKAFDLKLRLWEESYWLPQVAVGARDIGGTGLFDAEYLVASKAWGPFDLRLGLGWGYLGTSGNVKNPLCSASDKYCYRDNSYKQAGSIDGSQMFHGPASLFGGVEYQTPWQPLRLKLEYEGNNYQQDFAGKLEQKSKFNVGAIYRVTDWADVNLSYERGNTFMFGVTLRTNFNDLRPSYNDNARPQYQPQPQDAILQHSVVANQLTLLKYNAGLADPQIQAKGDTLYVTGEQVKYRDSREGIIRANRIVMNDLPDGIKTIRITENRLNMPQATTETDVASLKNHLAGEPLGHETTLAQKRVEPVVPQSTEQGWYIDKSRL
;
A
#
# COMPACT_ATOMS: atom_id res chain seq x y z
N MET A 1 -17.74 -0.58 22.05
CA MET A 1 -17.96 -1.49 23.19
C MET A 1 -18.91 -2.61 22.82
N ARG A 2 -18.55 -3.87 23.09
CA ARG A 2 -19.40 -5.03 22.77
C ARG A 2 -20.60 -5.21 23.69
N THR A 3 -20.54 -4.65 24.90
CA THR A 3 -21.58 -4.76 25.93
C THR A 3 -22.68 -3.71 25.83
N ARG A 4 -22.66 -2.86 24.79
CA ARG A 4 -23.63 -1.77 24.60
C ARG A 4 -24.09 -1.71 23.15
N GLN A 5 -25.37 -1.35 22.97
CA GLN A 5 -25.98 -1.09 21.66
C GLN A 5 -25.36 0.15 21.00
N TYR A 6 -25.43 0.22 19.68
CA TYR A 6 -24.93 1.35 18.89
C TYR A 6 -25.58 2.69 19.26
N SER A 7 -26.89 2.68 19.51
CA SER A 7 -27.70 3.83 19.88
C SER A 7 -28.60 3.48 21.07
N SER A 8 -29.14 4.49 21.74
CA SER A 8 -30.21 4.31 22.73
C SER A 8 -31.54 3.84 22.10
N VAL A 9 -31.64 3.87 20.78
CA VAL A 9 -32.79 3.33 20.03
C VAL A 9 -32.42 1.93 19.53
N GLU A 10 -33.04 0.92 20.13
CA GLU A 10 -32.79 -0.49 19.82
C GLU A 10 -33.05 -0.83 18.35
N ALA A 11 -34.16 -0.33 17.79
CA ALA A 11 -34.52 -0.55 16.38
C ALA A 11 -33.48 0.00 15.38
N PHE A 12 -32.75 1.05 15.77
CA PHE A 12 -31.67 1.62 14.95
C PHE A 12 -30.34 0.89 15.15
N SER A 13 -30.16 0.26 16.31
CA SER A 13 -28.93 -0.46 16.64
C SER A 13 -28.86 -1.83 15.98
N GLY A 14 -29.99 -2.56 15.92
CA GLY A 14 -29.99 -3.95 15.49
C GLY A 14 -28.90 -4.75 16.22
N ASP A 15 -28.06 -5.42 15.46
CA ASP A 15 -26.92 -6.22 15.91
C ASP A 15 -25.59 -5.43 15.98
N GLN A 16 -25.64 -4.10 15.81
CA GLN A 16 -24.48 -3.22 15.95
C GLN A 16 -24.15 -2.91 17.41
N THR A 17 -22.86 -3.01 17.71
CA THR A 17 -22.27 -2.65 19.00
C THR A 17 -21.81 -1.20 19.01
N TYR A 18 -21.81 -0.55 20.18
CA TYR A 18 -21.38 0.84 20.34
C TYR A 18 -20.04 1.12 19.66
N LYS A 19 -20.00 2.12 18.79
CA LYS A 19 -18.78 2.59 18.12
C LYS A 19 -18.54 4.03 18.54
N ASP A 20 -17.27 4.36 18.67
CA ASP A 20 -16.83 5.69 19.01
C ASP A 20 -15.83 6.18 17.97
N LYS A 21 -15.75 7.49 17.79
CA LYS A 21 -14.80 8.16 16.88
C LYS A 21 -13.87 9.01 17.73
N ALA A 22 -12.57 8.95 17.44
CA ALA A 22 -11.56 9.74 18.12
C ALA A 22 -10.60 10.34 17.10
N PHE A 23 -10.19 11.59 17.34
CA PHE A 23 -9.05 12.21 16.67
C PHE A 23 -7.97 12.48 17.71
N ASP A 24 -6.76 12.00 17.45
CA ASP A 24 -5.63 12.12 18.36
C ASP A 24 -4.58 13.05 17.75
N LEU A 25 -4.01 13.94 18.57
CA LEU A 25 -2.91 14.84 18.20
C LEU A 25 -1.69 14.56 19.07
N LYS A 26 -0.51 14.50 18.47
CA LYS A 26 0.77 14.40 19.19
C LYS A 26 1.77 15.36 18.58
N LEU A 27 2.28 16.27 19.41
CA LEU A 27 3.29 17.25 19.03
C LEU A 27 4.60 16.92 19.76
N ARG A 28 5.63 16.62 18.98
CA ARG A 28 6.99 16.48 19.50
C ARG A 28 7.57 17.88 19.72
N LEU A 29 7.92 18.19 20.97
CA LEU A 29 8.43 19.50 21.36
C LEU A 29 9.90 19.64 21.00
N TRP A 30 10.69 18.61 21.27
CA TRP A 30 12.09 18.52 20.85
C TRP A 30 12.51 17.07 20.66
N GLU A 31 13.55 16.89 19.84
CA GLU A 31 14.19 15.61 19.56
C GLU A 31 15.07 15.16 20.72
N GLU A 32 15.25 13.84 20.84
CA GLU A 32 16.24 13.30 21.77
C GLU A 32 17.64 13.78 21.37
N SER A 33 18.42 14.21 22.36
CA SER A 33 19.86 14.47 22.21
C SER A 33 20.65 13.56 23.13
N TYR A 34 21.98 13.64 23.10
CA TYR A 34 22.82 12.86 24.01
C TYR A 34 22.41 13.04 25.49
N TRP A 35 22.15 14.29 25.91
CA TRP A 35 21.83 14.63 27.30
C TRP A 35 20.33 14.74 27.61
N LEU A 36 19.51 15.14 26.63
CA LEU A 36 18.09 15.39 26.86
C LEU A 36 17.22 14.29 26.25
N PRO A 37 16.15 13.85 26.94
CA PRO A 37 15.16 12.97 26.34
C PRO A 37 14.37 13.72 25.27
N GLN A 38 13.78 12.99 24.33
CA GLN A 38 12.71 13.54 23.49
C GLN A 38 11.52 13.86 24.39
N VAL A 39 10.87 15.00 24.19
CA VAL A 39 9.60 15.31 24.87
C VAL A 39 8.50 15.59 23.87
N ALA A 40 7.32 15.05 24.15
CA ALA A 40 6.12 15.27 23.37
C ALA A 40 4.92 15.56 24.27
N VAL A 41 4.01 16.39 23.76
CA VAL A 41 2.68 16.60 24.32
C VAL A 41 1.67 15.95 23.37
N GLY A 42 0.63 15.34 23.92
CA GLY A 42 -0.44 14.77 23.12
C GLY A 42 -1.80 14.93 23.77
N ALA A 43 -2.83 14.83 22.93
CA ALA A 43 -4.22 14.84 23.30
C ALA A 43 -4.94 13.77 22.48
N ARG A 44 -5.84 13.04 23.13
CA ARG A 44 -6.60 11.93 22.54
C ARG A 44 -8.08 12.27 22.57
N ASP A 45 -8.84 11.75 21.61
CA ASP A 45 -10.30 11.93 21.53
C ASP A 45 -10.74 13.42 21.38
N ILE A 46 -9.96 14.23 20.65
CA ILE A 46 -10.28 15.63 20.36
C ILE A 46 -11.51 15.70 19.46
N GLY A 47 -12.56 16.38 19.91
CA GLY A 47 -13.81 16.53 19.14
C GLY A 47 -14.58 15.22 18.92
N GLY A 48 -14.26 14.17 19.68
CA GLY A 48 -15.01 12.92 19.71
C GLY A 48 -16.17 12.97 20.71
N THR A 49 -16.40 11.86 21.41
CA THR A 49 -17.47 11.77 22.43
C THR A 49 -16.96 12.09 23.84
N GLY A 50 -15.65 12.24 24.00
CA GLY A 50 -15.01 12.53 25.29
C GLY A 50 -14.98 11.32 26.23
N LEU A 51 -15.22 10.11 25.72
CA LEU A 51 -15.20 8.88 26.52
C LEU A 51 -13.77 8.48 26.89
N PHE A 52 -12.81 8.72 26.00
CA PHE A 52 -11.40 8.37 26.17
C PHE A 52 -10.48 9.59 26.13
N ASP A 53 -11.06 10.76 26.34
CA ASP A 53 -10.36 12.04 26.36
C ASP A 53 -9.24 12.05 27.39
N ALA A 54 -8.04 12.37 26.91
CA ALA A 54 -6.84 12.37 27.71
C ALA A 54 -5.78 13.27 27.11
N GLU A 55 -5.13 14.06 27.94
CA GLU A 55 -3.94 14.80 27.60
C GLU A 55 -2.73 14.19 28.30
N TYR A 56 -1.55 14.31 27.69
CA TYR A 56 -0.32 13.83 28.30
C TYR A 56 0.90 14.62 27.87
N LEU A 57 1.88 14.66 28.78
CA LEU A 57 3.25 15.06 28.52
C LEU A 57 4.12 13.82 28.73
N VAL A 58 4.98 13.48 27.77
CA VAL A 58 5.84 12.29 27.87
C VAL A 58 7.28 12.61 27.46
N ALA A 59 8.22 12.10 28.24
CA ALA A 59 9.63 12.07 27.93
C ALA A 59 10.03 10.64 27.49
N SER A 60 10.88 10.53 26.48
CA SER A 60 11.39 9.25 25.97
C SER A 60 12.91 9.32 25.77
N LYS A 61 13.62 8.26 26.16
CA LYS A 61 15.07 8.19 26.07
C LYS A 61 15.50 6.78 25.67
N ALA A 62 16.23 6.67 24.57
CA ALA A 62 16.94 5.44 24.23
C ALA A 62 18.29 5.38 24.96
N TRP A 63 18.55 4.26 25.62
CA TRP A 63 19.82 4.01 26.30
C TRP A 63 20.26 2.56 26.09
N GLY A 64 21.16 2.36 25.12
CA GLY A 64 21.64 1.04 24.73
C GLY A 64 20.48 0.14 24.28
N PRO A 65 20.25 -1.03 24.90
CA PRO A 65 19.13 -1.91 24.57
C PRO A 65 17.79 -1.49 25.18
N PHE A 66 17.74 -0.38 25.93
CA PHE A 66 16.54 0.09 26.60
C PHE A 66 15.92 1.31 25.90
N ASP A 67 14.59 1.34 25.79
CA ASP A 67 13.81 2.53 25.46
C ASP A 67 12.91 2.85 26.66
N LEU A 68 13.20 3.96 27.33
CA LEU A 68 12.56 4.40 28.56
C LEU A 68 11.55 5.49 28.26
N ARG A 69 10.36 5.39 28.88
CA ARG A 69 9.30 6.39 28.76
C ARG A 69 8.74 6.73 30.12
N LEU A 70 8.58 8.02 30.38
CA LEU A 70 7.92 8.52 31.58
C LEU A 70 7.04 9.70 31.20
N GLY A 71 5.79 9.66 31.61
CA GLY A 71 4.83 10.70 31.29
C GLY A 71 3.89 11.02 32.45
N LEU A 72 3.26 12.16 32.32
CA LEU A 72 2.19 12.64 33.18
C LEU A 72 0.94 12.78 32.31
N GLY A 73 -0.15 12.13 32.72
CA GLY A 73 -1.41 12.10 31.99
C GLY A 73 -2.56 12.70 32.81
N TRP A 74 -3.52 13.26 32.09
CA TRP A 74 -4.80 13.79 32.59
C TRP A 74 -5.95 13.05 31.90
N GLY A 75 -7.18 13.31 32.35
CA GLY A 75 -8.36 12.65 31.80
C GLY A 75 -8.28 11.12 31.97
N TYR A 76 -8.60 10.37 30.91
CA TYR A 76 -8.65 8.91 30.93
C TYR A 76 -7.32 8.25 31.32
N LEU A 77 -6.17 8.84 30.95
CA LEU A 77 -4.84 8.35 31.33
C LEU A 77 -4.45 8.72 32.78
N GLY A 78 -5.13 9.72 33.36
CA GLY A 78 -4.83 10.33 34.66
C GLY A 78 -5.71 9.87 35.82
N THR A 79 -6.70 8.99 35.58
CA THR A 79 -7.78 8.72 36.54
C THR A 79 -7.31 8.15 37.87
N SER A 80 -6.12 7.51 37.94
CA SER A 80 -5.59 7.02 39.21
C SER A 80 -5.15 8.12 40.16
N GLY A 81 -4.95 9.36 39.67
CA GLY A 81 -4.70 10.54 40.49
C GLY A 81 -3.49 10.43 41.41
N ASN A 82 -2.48 9.64 41.03
CA ASN A 82 -1.37 9.28 41.92
C ASN A 82 -0.38 10.44 42.18
N VAL A 83 -0.51 11.55 41.46
CA VAL A 83 0.30 12.76 41.63
C VAL A 83 -0.60 13.99 41.57
N LYS A 84 -0.29 15.00 42.39
CA LYS A 84 -0.98 16.29 42.34
C LYS A 84 -0.71 16.96 40.99
N ASN A 85 -1.76 17.43 40.33
CA ASN A 85 -1.62 18.17 39.07
C ASN A 85 -0.68 19.38 39.29
N PRO A 86 0.48 19.45 38.63
CA PRO A 86 1.43 20.55 38.84
C PRO A 86 0.84 21.91 38.45
N LEU A 87 -0.10 21.95 37.50
CA LEU A 87 -0.73 23.19 37.05
C LEU A 87 -1.69 23.80 38.08
N CYS A 88 -2.10 23.04 39.10
CA CYS A 88 -2.81 23.58 40.27
C CYS A 88 -2.04 24.71 40.95
N SER A 89 -0.71 24.63 40.95
CA SER A 89 0.14 25.67 41.57
C SER A 89 0.10 26.99 40.81
N ALA A 90 -0.20 26.96 39.51
CA ALA A 90 -0.34 28.15 38.68
C ALA A 90 -1.74 28.76 38.80
N SER A 91 -2.79 27.94 38.92
CA SER A 91 -4.16 28.39 39.16
C SER A 91 -5.06 27.25 39.61
N ASP A 92 -5.93 27.51 40.59
CA ASP A 92 -6.87 26.51 41.13
C ASP A 92 -7.84 25.94 40.07
N LYS A 93 -8.07 26.66 38.96
CA LYS A 93 -8.90 26.17 37.87
C LYS A 93 -8.41 24.81 37.34
N TYR A 94 -7.09 24.61 37.24
CA TYR A 94 -6.50 23.36 36.74
C TYR A 94 -6.71 22.17 37.67
N CYS A 95 -7.12 22.38 38.92
CA CYS A 95 -7.37 21.29 39.86
C CYS A 95 -8.69 20.57 39.59
N TYR A 96 -9.62 21.22 38.89
CA TYR A 96 -10.96 20.71 38.69
C TYR A 96 -11.23 20.57 37.19
N ARG A 97 -11.59 19.36 36.76
CA ARG A 97 -12.06 19.11 35.39
C ARG A 97 -13.56 18.97 35.43
N ASP A 98 -14.24 19.80 34.64
CA ASP A 98 -15.68 19.66 34.45
C ASP A 98 -15.93 18.60 33.37
N ASN A 99 -16.50 17.47 33.79
CA ASN A 99 -16.85 16.37 32.90
C ASN A 99 -18.32 16.41 32.44
N SER A 100 -19.07 17.47 32.77
CA SER A 100 -20.50 17.62 32.46
C SER A 100 -20.78 18.10 31.03
N TYR A 101 -19.84 18.81 30.41
CA TYR A 101 -19.94 19.28 29.02
C TYR A 101 -19.42 18.23 28.03
N LYS A 102 -20.22 17.20 27.75
CA LYS A 102 -19.96 16.23 26.68
C LYS A 102 -20.98 16.35 25.56
N GLN A 103 -21.03 17.49 24.90
CA GLN A 103 -21.73 17.57 23.62
C GLN A 103 -20.85 16.89 22.56
N ALA A 104 -21.27 15.71 22.10
CA ALA A 104 -20.52 14.96 21.10
C ALA A 104 -20.23 15.83 19.86
N GLY A 105 -18.96 15.97 19.49
CA GLY A 105 -18.54 16.76 18.34
C GLY A 105 -18.15 18.22 18.60
N SER A 106 -18.20 18.74 19.83
CA SER A 106 -17.60 20.04 20.15
C SER A 106 -16.12 19.92 20.48
N ILE A 107 -15.28 20.77 19.90
CA ILE A 107 -13.87 20.93 20.30
C ILE A 107 -13.84 21.96 21.42
N ASP A 108 -13.76 21.51 22.67
CA ASP A 108 -13.54 22.40 23.81
C ASP A 108 -12.14 22.16 24.40
N GLY A 109 -11.22 23.08 24.14
CA GLY A 109 -9.86 23.05 24.70
C GLY A 109 -9.79 23.59 26.14
N SER A 110 -10.88 24.13 26.69
CA SER A 110 -10.86 24.80 28.00
C SER A 110 -10.55 23.86 29.15
N GLN A 111 -10.89 22.57 29.01
CA GLN A 111 -10.69 21.53 30.03
C GLN A 111 -9.36 20.78 29.92
N MET A 112 -8.53 21.11 28.92
CA MET A 112 -7.26 20.40 28.72
C MET A 112 -6.31 20.57 29.92
N PHE A 113 -5.67 19.48 30.34
CA PHE A 113 -4.73 19.45 31.48
C PHE A 113 -5.36 19.83 32.84
N HIS A 114 -6.68 19.74 32.96
CA HIS A 114 -7.40 19.95 34.21
C HIS A 114 -7.69 18.63 34.93
N GLY A 115 -7.88 18.71 36.24
CA GLY A 115 -8.29 17.59 37.09
C GLY A 115 -7.14 16.70 37.59
N PRO A 116 -7.47 15.48 38.03
CA PRO A 116 -6.48 14.51 38.51
C PRO A 116 -5.42 14.19 37.45
N ALA A 117 -4.16 14.10 37.89
CA ALA A 117 -3.05 13.71 37.05
C ALA A 117 -2.46 12.39 37.55
N SER A 118 -1.93 11.59 36.63
CA SER A 118 -1.23 10.36 36.98
C SER A 118 0.06 10.20 36.20
N LEU A 119 1.09 9.73 36.88
CA LEU A 119 2.27 9.22 36.21
C LEU A 119 1.92 7.92 35.47
N PHE A 120 2.50 7.78 34.29
CA PHE A 120 2.53 6.54 33.52
C PHE A 120 3.91 6.41 32.88
N GLY A 121 4.31 5.20 32.52
CA GLY A 121 5.62 5.02 31.92
C GLY A 121 5.91 3.57 31.58
N GLY A 122 7.08 3.31 31.03
CA GLY A 122 7.48 1.96 30.72
C GLY A 122 8.91 1.87 30.20
N VAL A 123 9.38 0.64 30.14
CA VAL A 123 10.65 0.27 29.54
C VAL A 123 10.42 -0.83 28.51
N GLU A 124 10.96 -0.61 27.31
CA GLU A 124 11.16 -1.66 26.32
C GLU A 124 12.62 -2.10 26.38
N TYR A 125 12.86 -3.40 26.46
CA TYR A 125 14.20 -3.99 26.50
C TYR A 125 14.38 -4.92 25.30
N GLN A 126 15.33 -4.58 24.44
CA GLN A 126 15.81 -5.45 23.38
C GLN A 126 16.75 -6.50 23.99
N THR A 127 16.29 -7.74 24.05
CA THR A 127 17.09 -8.82 24.60
C THR A 127 18.26 -9.17 23.67
N PRO A 128 19.35 -9.75 24.18
CA PRO A 128 20.43 -10.32 23.37
C PRO A 128 19.96 -11.50 22.50
N TRP A 129 18.87 -12.17 22.90
CA TRP A 129 18.24 -13.23 22.13
C TRP A 129 17.36 -12.64 21.04
N GLN A 130 17.99 -12.21 19.95
CA GLN A 130 17.25 -11.72 18.80
C GLN A 130 16.37 -12.86 18.25
N PRO A 131 15.08 -12.61 18.00
CA PRO A 131 14.43 -11.30 17.88
C PRO A 131 13.43 -10.94 19.01
N LEU A 132 13.65 -11.39 20.24
CA LEU A 132 12.76 -11.17 21.39
C LEU A 132 12.94 -9.77 22.01
N ARG A 133 11.82 -9.08 22.27
CA ARG A 133 11.73 -7.83 23.03
C ARG A 133 10.79 -7.98 24.22
N LEU A 134 11.17 -7.40 25.34
CA LEU A 134 10.36 -7.38 26.56
C LEU A 134 9.87 -5.97 26.84
N LYS A 135 8.69 -5.87 27.44
CA LYS A 135 8.03 -4.61 27.79
C LYS A 135 7.53 -4.68 29.23
N LEU A 136 7.76 -3.62 29.96
CA LEU A 136 7.13 -3.35 31.25
C LEU A 136 6.51 -1.97 31.17
N GLU A 137 5.25 -1.86 31.58
CA GLU A 137 4.50 -0.61 31.61
C GLU A 137 3.90 -0.42 33.01
N TYR A 138 3.91 0.82 33.49
CA TYR A 138 3.16 1.29 34.64
C TYR A 138 2.04 2.21 34.17
N GLU A 139 0.82 1.83 34.51
CA GLU A 139 -0.40 2.46 34.01
C GLU A 139 -0.98 3.51 34.97
N GLY A 140 -1.37 4.66 34.42
CA GLY A 140 -1.97 5.77 35.16
C GLY A 140 -3.50 5.71 35.31
N ASN A 141 -4.18 4.76 34.66
CA ASN A 141 -5.63 4.57 34.73
C ASN A 141 -6.01 3.55 35.82
N ASN A 142 -7.16 3.76 36.48
CA ASN A 142 -7.73 2.89 37.51
C ASN A 142 -8.96 2.07 37.06
N TYR A 143 -9.46 2.33 35.84
CA TYR A 143 -10.59 1.67 35.19
C TYR A 143 -11.91 1.61 36.00
N GLN A 144 -12.06 2.43 37.06
CA GLN A 144 -13.26 2.42 37.89
C GLN A 144 -14.48 3.02 37.18
N GLN A 145 -14.25 3.95 36.26
CA GLN A 145 -15.27 4.70 35.52
C GLN A 145 -15.20 4.41 34.01
N ASP A 146 -14.74 3.22 33.64
CA ASP A 146 -14.63 2.82 32.23
C ASP A 146 -16.04 2.66 31.61
N PHE A 147 -16.20 3.10 30.37
CA PHE A 147 -17.44 2.99 29.62
C PHE A 147 -17.89 1.53 29.40
N ALA A 148 -16.94 0.59 29.38
CA ALA A 148 -17.18 -0.85 29.34
C ALA A 148 -17.78 -1.42 30.65
N GLY A 149 -17.83 -0.63 31.72
CA GLY A 149 -18.13 -1.06 33.08
C GLY A 149 -16.85 -1.14 33.93
N LYS A 150 -16.99 -1.42 35.22
CA LYS A 150 -15.85 -1.52 36.13
C LYS A 150 -14.96 -2.70 35.74
N LEU A 151 -13.74 -2.42 35.29
CA LEU A 151 -12.74 -3.45 35.02
C LEU A 151 -11.92 -3.69 36.29
N GLU A 152 -11.77 -4.96 36.66
CA GLU A 152 -10.92 -5.33 37.79
C GLU A 152 -9.44 -5.12 37.42
N GLN A 153 -8.72 -4.36 38.25
CA GLN A 153 -7.29 -4.14 38.14
C GLN A 153 -6.64 -4.57 39.46
N LYS A 154 -5.86 -5.65 39.43
CA LYS A 154 -5.09 -6.17 40.57
C LYS A 154 -3.68 -5.57 40.64
N SER A 155 -3.16 -5.11 39.51
CA SER A 155 -1.84 -4.48 39.39
C SER A 155 -1.89 -3.31 38.41
N LYS A 156 -1.11 -2.27 38.68
CA LYS A 156 -0.85 -1.16 37.73
C LYS A 156 0.29 -1.47 36.76
N PHE A 157 0.94 -2.63 36.90
CA PHE A 157 2.01 -3.06 36.02
C PHE A 157 1.49 -4.02 34.95
N ASN A 158 1.84 -3.74 33.71
CA ASN A 158 1.60 -4.58 32.55
C ASN A 158 2.94 -5.09 32.02
N VAL A 159 3.04 -6.38 31.70
CA VAL A 159 4.25 -6.98 31.12
C VAL A 159 3.94 -7.60 29.78
N GLY A 160 4.88 -7.52 28.84
CA GLY A 160 4.69 -8.05 27.49
C GLY A 160 5.99 -8.57 26.88
N ALA A 161 5.83 -9.53 25.97
CA ALA A 161 6.88 -10.09 25.14
C ALA A 161 6.44 -9.99 23.67
N ILE A 162 7.37 -9.54 22.83
CA ILE A 162 7.19 -9.44 21.38
C ILE A 162 8.29 -10.24 20.71
N TYR A 163 7.89 -11.21 19.88
CA TYR A 163 8.81 -12.06 19.13
C TYR A 163 8.59 -11.84 17.63
N ARG A 164 9.62 -11.41 16.90
CA ARG A 164 9.55 -11.28 15.44
C ARG A 164 9.73 -12.65 14.80
N VAL A 165 8.68 -13.21 14.22
CA VAL A 165 8.76 -14.52 13.56
C VAL A 165 9.43 -14.38 12.19
N THR A 166 9.09 -13.32 11.47
CA THR A 166 9.64 -12.96 10.15
C THR A 166 9.69 -11.44 10.00
N ASP A 167 10.33 -10.93 8.95
CA ASP A 167 10.33 -9.48 8.68
C ASP A 167 8.93 -8.87 8.50
N TRP A 168 7.93 -9.71 8.16
CA TRP A 168 6.54 -9.30 7.95
C TRP A 168 5.60 -9.67 9.10
N ALA A 169 6.05 -10.39 10.14
CA ALA A 169 5.18 -10.86 11.22
C ALA A 169 5.82 -10.81 12.62
N ASP A 170 5.09 -10.22 13.57
CA ASP A 170 5.39 -10.24 15.00
C ASP A 170 4.28 -11.01 15.77
N VAL A 171 4.67 -11.74 16.81
CA VAL A 171 3.77 -12.37 17.79
C VAL A 171 3.94 -11.69 19.14
N ASN A 172 2.83 -11.36 19.80
CA ASN A 172 2.78 -10.62 21.04
C ASN A 172 2.06 -11.44 22.13
N LEU A 173 2.64 -11.50 23.32
CA LEU A 173 2.03 -12.04 24.52
C LEU A 173 2.15 -11.01 25.63
N SER A 174 1.05 -10.63 26.29
CA SER A 174 1.08 -9.73 27.43
C SER A 174 0.21 -10.21 28.59
N TYR A 175 0.57 -9.76 29.79
CA TYR A 175 -0.20 -9.91 31.00
C TYR A 175 -0.49 -8.51 31.55
N GLU A 176 -1.76 -8.16 31.53
CA GLU A 176 -2.27 -6.82 31.81
C GLU A 176 -3.13 -6.80 33.07
N ARG A 177 -3.12 -5.67 33.77
CA ARG A 177 -3.93 -5.36 34.96
C ARG A 177 -3.76 -6.36 36.12
N GLY A 178 -2.75 -7.23 36.06
CA GLY A 178 -2.53 -8.30 37.05
C GLY A 178 -3.59 -9.39 37.05
N ASN A 179 -4.37 -9.54 35.98
CA ASN A 179 -5.42 -10.57 35.87
C ASN A 179 -5.76 -11.01 34.45
N THR A 180 -5.25 -10.36 33.40
CA THR A 180 -5.66 -10.62 32.02
C THR A 180 -4.47 -11.04 31.16
N PHE A 181 -4.55 -12.19 30.51
CA PHE A 181 -3.61 -12.58 29.45
C PHE A 181 -4.12 -12.13 28.09
N MET A 182 -3.21 -11.62 27.26
CA MET A 182 -3.50 -11.11 25.93
C MET A 182 -2.52 -11.73 24.93
N PHE A 183 -3.03 -12.09 23.77
CA PHE A 183 -2.26 -12.61 22.65
C PHE A 183 -2.61 -11.81 21.40
N GLY A 184 -1.61 -11.50 20.56
CA GLY A 184 -1.81 -10.77 19.33
C GLY A 184 -0.78 -11.09 18.26
N VAL A 185 -1.15 -10.84 17.01
CA VAL A 185 -0.27 -10.97 15.84
C VAL A 185 -0.26 -9.64 15.11
N THR A 186 0.91 -9.19 14.68
CA THR A 186 1.07 -7.96 13.88
C THR A 186 1.69 -8.32 12.54
N LEU A 187 0.98 -8.00 11.45
CA LEU A 187 1.44 -8.22 10.08
C LEU A 187 1.87 -6.90 9.46
N ARG A 188 2.99 -6.90 8.74
CA ARG A 188 3.56 -5.73 8.07
C ARG A 188 3.72 -6.01 6.59
N THR A 189 3.32 -5.05 5.76
CA THR A 189 3.50 -5.12 4.31
C THR A 189 3.76 -3.72 3.74
N ASN A 190 4.56 -3.66 2.68
CA ASN A 190 4.76 -2.45 1.89
C ASN A 190 3.92 -2.55 0.61
N PHE A 191 2.82 -1.80 0.56
CA PHE A 191 1.94 -1.80 -0.60
C PHE A 191 2.57 -1.15 -1.86
N ASN A 192 3.66 -0.40 -1.71
CA ASN A 192 4.38 0.17 -2.85
C ASN A 192 5.17 -0.89 -3.63
N ASP A 193 5.64 -1.93 -2.95
CA ASP A 193 6.41 -3.02 -3.56
C ASP A 193 5.53 -4.17 -4.04
N LEU A 194 4.23 -4.10 -3.72
CA LEU A 194 3.27 -5.14 -4.03
C LEU A 194 2.96 -5.12 -5.53
N ARG A 195 3.66 -5.97 -6.29
CA ARG A 195 3.41 -6.13 -7.72
C ARG A 195 2.38 -7.24 -7.94
N PRO A 196 1.37 -7.01 -8.79
CA PRO A 196 0.50 -8.10 -9.20
C PRO A 196 1.36 -9.15 -9.91
N SER A 197 1.31 -10.39 -9.42
CA SER A 197 1.90 -11.53 -10.12
C SER A 197 0.93 -11.95 -11.22
N TYR A 198 1.15 -11.45 -12.43
CA TYR A 198 0.38 -11.90 -13.60
C TYR A 198 0.99 -13.20 -14.11
N ASN A 199 0.20 -14.27 -14.13
CA ASN A 199 0.55 -15.46 -14.91
C ASN A 199 0.31 -15.13 -16.39
N ASP A 200 1.37 -14.81 -17.11
CA ASP A 200 1.32 -14.44 -18.53
C ASP A 200 2.00 -15.50 -19.41
N ASN A 201 1.53 -15.62 -20.64
CA ASN A 201 2.14 -16.47 -21.65
C ASN A 201 3.59 -16.03 -21.90
N ALA A 202 4.50 -17.00 -22.03
CA ALA A 202 5.87 -16.73 -22.44
C ALA A 202 5.88 -15.94 -23.77
N ARG A 203 6.88 -15.06 -23.92
CA ARG A 203 7.11 -14.39 -25.20
C ARG A 203 7.40 -15.46 -26.28
N PRO A 204 6.88 -15.32 -27.51
CA PRO A 204 7.20 -16.24 -28.59
C PRO A 204 8.71 -16.31 -28.78
N GLN A 205 9.22 -17.52 -28.99
CA GLN A 205 10.62 -17.73 -29.35
C GLN A 205 10.84 -17.27 -30.80
N TYR A 206 12.01 -16.70 -31.07
CA TYR A 206 12.38 -16.33 -32.42
C TYR A 206 12.86 -17.58 -33.16
N GLN A 207 12.07 -18.05 -34.12
CA GLN A 207 12.31 -19.24 -34.93
C GLN A 207 11.82 -18.97 -36.36
N PRO A 208 12.59 -18.19 -37.15
CA PRO A 208 12.14 -17.75 -38.47
C PRO A 208 11.97 -18.93 -39.43
N GLN A 209 10.83 -18.95 -40.11
CA GLN A 209 10.48 -19.84 -41.21
C GLN A 209 10.49 -19.03 -42.51
N PRO A 210 11.13 -19.52 -43.59
CA PRO A 210 11.10 -18.86 -44.89
C PRO A 210 9.66 -18.78 -45.42
N GLN A 211 9.31 -17.64 -46.01
CA GLN A 211 8.01 -17.45 -46.63
C GLN A 211 8.16 -16.62 -47.91
N ASP A 212 7.47 -17.05 -48.97
CA ASP A 212 7.39 -16.26 -50.21
C ASP A 212 6.88 -14.84 -49.96
N ALA A 213 7.05 -13.95 -50.94
CA ALA A 213 6.53 -12.57 -50.88
C ALA A 213 4.99 -12.49 -50.76
N ILE A 214 4.30 -13.62 -50.95
CA ILE A 214 2.85 -13.75 -50.77
C ILE A 214 2.58 -14.13 -49.32
N LEU A 215 1.74 -13.33 -48.65
CA LEU A 215 1.16 -13.71 -47.38
C LEU A 215 0.40 -15.04 -47.59
N GLN A 216 0.69 -16.08 -46.81
CA GLN A 216 -0.02 -17.36 -46.89
C GLN A 216 -1.16 -17.41 -45.86
N HIS A 217 -2.36 -17.84 -46.28
CA HIS A 217 -3.57 -17.74 -45.45
C HIS A 217 -3.45 -18.48 -44.11
N SER A 218 -2.91 -19.70 -44.13
CA SER A 218 -2.73 -20.53 -42.92
C SER A 218 -1.74 -19.89 -41.94
N VAL A 219 -0.66 -19.32 -42.46
CA VAL A 219 0.41 -18.69 -41.67
C VAL A 219 -0.13 -17.43 -40.99
N VAL A 220 -0.76 -16.54 -41.75
CA VAL A 220 -1.25 -15.28 -41.17
C VAL A 220 -2.42 -15.51 -40.22
N ALA A 221 -3.27 -16.53 -40.44
CA ALA A 221 -4.29 -16.90 -39.46
C ALA A 221 -3.68 -17.25 -38.09
N ASN A 222 -2.56 -17.99 -38.07
CA ASN A 222 -1.82 -18.28 -36.85
C ASN A 222 -1.18 -17.02 -36.25
N GLN A 223 -0.54 -16.18 -37.08
CA GLN A 223 0.05 -14.91 -36.62
C GLN A 223 -1.01 -14.00 -35.99
N LEU A 224 -2.18 -13.84 -36.61
CA LEU A 224 -3.29 -13.04 -36.06
C LEU A 224 -3.78 -13.59 -34.71
N THR A 225 -3.84 -14.90 -34.55
CA THR A 225 -4.19 -15.55 -33.27
C THR A 225 -3.13 -15.27 -32.21
N LEU A 226 -1.85 -15.36 -32.54
CA LEU A 226 -0.76 -15.01 -31.63
C LEU A 226 -0.75 -13.51 -31.29
N LEU A 227 -1.04 -12.63 -32.26
CA LEU A 227 -1.16 -11.19 -32.02
C LEU A 227 -2.29 -10.91 -31.02
N LYS A 228 -3.41 -11.60 -31.14
CA LYS A 228 -4.55 -11.48 -30.22
C LYS A 228 -4.25 -11.99 -28.82
N TYR A 229 -3.86 -13.26 -28.69
CA TYR A 229 -3.78 -13.93 -27.39
C TYR A 229 -2.41 -13.82 -26.71
N ASN A 230 -1.33 -13.63 -27.48
CA ASN A 230 0.02 -13.47 -26.93
C ASN A 230 0.42 -11.99 -26.86
N ALA A 231 0.37 -11.24 -27.96
CA ALA A 231 0.73 -9.81 -27.98
C ALA A 231 -0.36 -8.88 -27.40
N GLY A 232 -1.58 -9.40 -27.20
CA GLY A 232 -2.67 -8.65 -26.56
C GLY A 232 -3.29 -7.57 -27.44
N LEU A 233 -3.16 -7.69 -28.75
CA LEU A 233 -3.78 -6.79 -29.72
C LEU A 233 -5.20 -7.29 -30.02
N ALA A 234 -6.21 -6.56 -29.56
CA ALA A 234 -7.59 -6.78 -30.00
C ALA A 234 -7.74 -6.40 -31.48
N ASP A 235 -8.58 -7.16 -32.17
CA ASP A 235 -8.92 -7.01 -33.58
C ASP A 235 -7.69 -6.81 -34.50
N PRO A 236 -6.68 -7.70 -34.40
CA PRO A 236 -5.43 -7.49 -35.10
C PRO A 236 -5.62 -7.60 -36.60
N GLN A 237 -4.84 -6.81 -37.34
CA GLN A 237 -4.78 -6.86 -38.80
C GLN A 237 -3.33 -6.92 -39.25
N ILE A 238 -3.07 -7.69 -40.31
CA ILE A 238 -1.78 -7.76 -40.99
C ILE A 238 -2.00 -7.38 -42.45
N GLN A 239 -1.23 -6.41 -42.95
CA GLN A 239 -1.31 -5.92 -44.32
C GLN A 239 0.11 -5.73 -44.88
N ALA A 240 0.35 -6.17 -46.11
CA ALA A 240 1.60 -5.94 -46.83
C ALA A 240 1.38 -4.90 -47.94
N LYS A 241 2.35 -3.99 -48.10
CA LYS A 241 2.42 -3.05 -49.22
C LYS A 241 3.87 -2.70 -49.52
N GLY A 242 4.34 -3.02 -50.73
CA GLY A 242 5.73 -2.82 -51.11
C GLY A 242 6.68 -3.59 -50.17
N ASP A 243 7.66 -2.89 -49.58
CA ASP A 243 8.62 -3.46 -48.64
C ASP A 243 8.23 -3.27 -47.16
N THR A 244 6.96 -2.96 -46.89
CA THR A 244 6.48 -2.67 -45.54
C THR A 244 5.33 -3.58 -45.12
N LEU A 245 5.48 -4.20 -43.95
CA LEU A 245 4.42 -4.94 -43.26
C LEU A 245 3.77 -4.05 -42.21
N TYR A 246 2.46 -3.89 -42.30
CA TYR A 246 1.64 -3.14 -41.37
C TYR A 246 0.90 -4.12 -40.47
N VAL A 247 1.00 -3.90 -39.16
CA VAL A 247 0.24 -4.61 -38.14
C VAL A 247 -0.57 -3.58 -37.39
N THR A 248 -1.89 -3.76 -37.29
CA THR A 248 -2.74 -2.85 -36.51
C THR A 248 -3.48 -3.62 -35.43
N GLY A 249 -3.86 -2.96 -34.34
CA GLY A 249 -4.68 -3.55 -33.29
C GLY A 249 -4.76 -2.67 -32.03
N GLU A 250 -5.76 -2.91 -31.19
CA GLU A 250 -5.92 -2.19 -29.91
C GLU A 250 -5.23 -2.95 -28.77
N GLN A 251 -4.29 -2.31 -28.08
CA GLN A 251 -3.61 -2.95 -26.95
C GLN A 251 -4.54 -3.04 -25.73
N VAL A 252 -4.96 -4.27 -25.38
CA VAL A 252 -5.92 -4.51 -24.28
C VAL A 252 -5.35 -5.31 -23.11
N LYS A 253 -4.18 -5.95 -23.29
CA LYS A 253 -3.60 -6.87 -22.30
C LYS A 253 -2.52 -6.22 -21.44
N TYR A 254 -1.64 -5.44 -22.06
CA TYR A 254 -0.47 -4.86 -21.42
C TYR A 254 -0.67 -3.37 -21.16
N ARG A 255 -0.52 -2.97 -19.89
CA ARG A 255 -0.54 -1.55 -19.49
C ARG A 255 0.60 -0.75 -20.11
N ASP A 256 1.77 -1.36 -20.23
CA ASP A 256 2.88 -0.85 -21.03
C ASP A 256 2.83 -1.51 -22.40
N SER A 257 2.38 -0.77 -23.39
CA SER A 257 2.12 -1.32 -24.72
C SER A 257 3.38 -1.73 -25.48
N ARG A 258 4.57 -1.30 -25.03
CA ARG A 258 5.86 -1.76 -25.57
C ARG A 258 6.01 -3.27 -25.47
N GLU A 259 5.47 -3.90 -24.44
CA GLU A 259 5.47 -5.36 -24.31
C GLU A 259 4.70 -6.04 -25.45
N GLY A 260 3.53 -5.49 -25.80
CA GLY A 260 2.73 -5.96 -26.92
C GLY A 260 3.45 -5.76 -28.25
N ILE A 261 4.10 -4.62 -28.46
CA ILE A 261 4.88 -4.32 -29.67
C ILE A 261 6.07 -5.28 -29.81
N ILE A 262 6.81 -5.56 -28.74
CA ILE A 262 7.93 -6.53 -28.75
C ILE A 262 7.43 -7.92 -29.16
N ARG A 263 6.28 -8.36 -28.61
CA ARG A 263 5.67 -9.64 -28.94
C ARG A 263 5.18 -9.67 -30.38
N ALA A 264 4.50 -8.62 -30.83
CA ALA A 264 4.01 -8.51 -32.20
C ALA A 264 5.15 -8.57 -33.22
N ASN A 265 6.24 -7.83 -32.98
CA ASN A 265 7.46 -7.89 -33.78
C ASN A 265 8.01 -9.32 -33.88
N ARG A 266 8.12 -10.04 -32.76
CA ARG A 266 8.58 -11.46 -32.78
C ARG A 266 7.66 -12.37 -33.57
N ILE A 267 6.34 -12.19 -33.41
CA ILE A 267 5.33 -13.01 -34.11
C ILE A 267 5.45 -12.83 -35.61
N VAL A 268 5.49 -11.59 -36.10
CA VAL A 268 5.57 -11.34 -37.55
C VAL A 268 6.96 -11.63 -38.13
N MET A 269 8.02 -11.53 -37.32
CA MET A 269 9.38 -11.89 -37.74
C MET A 269 9.58 -13.40 -37.91
N ASN A 270 8.77 -14.23 -37.27
CA ASN A 270 8.89 -15.69 -37.41
C ASN A 270 8.40 -16.18 -38.78
N ASP A 271 7.43 -15.51 -39.38
CA ASP A 271 6.95 -15.84 -40.72
C ASP A 271 6.79 -14.54 -41.52
N LEU A 272 7.92 -13.86 -41.73
CA LEU A 272 7.97 -12.59 -42.44
C LEU A 272 8.04 -12.87 -43.95
N PRO A 273 7.15 -12.30 -44.78
CA PRO A 273 7.24 -12.45 -46.23
C PRO A 273 8.55 -11.91 -46.80
N ASP A 274 9.08 -12.59 -47.81
CA ASP A 274 10.24 -12.14 -48.54
C ASP A 274 10.04 -10.73 -49.14
N GLY A 275 11.06 -9.89 -49.00
CA GLY A 275 11.08 -8.51 -49.53
C GLY A 275 10.66 -7.42 -48.53
N ILE A 276 10.15 -7.77 -47.35
CA ILE A 276 9.82 -6.79 -46.31
C ILE A 276 11.10 -6.28 -45.62
N LYS A 277 11.25 -4.95 -45.58
CA LYS A 277 12.35 -4.23 -44.92
C LYS A 277 11.90 -3.48 -43.68
N THR A 278 10.62 -3.11 -43.60
CA THR A 278 10.07 -2.29 -42.52
C THR A 278 8.84 -2.95 -41.92
N ILE A 279 8.77 -3.03 -40.59
CA ILE A 279 7.56 -3.41 -39.85
C ILE A 279 6.99 -2.17 -39.17
N ARG A 280 5.71 -1.91 -39.39
CA ARG A 280 4.95 -0.82 -38.76
C ARG A 280 3.82 -1.40 -37.91
N ILE A 281 3.98 -1.35 -36.59
CA ILE A 281 2.92 -1.74 -35.65
C ILE A 281 2.19 -0.48 -35.19
N THR A 282 0.93 -0.35 -35.60
CA THR A 282 0.07 0.79 -35.28
C THR A 282 -0.93 0.41 -34.20
N GLU A 283 -0.84 1.11 -33.07
CA GLU A 283 -1.75 0.92 -31.95
C GLU A 283 -3.03 1.73 -32.17
N ASN A 284 -4.18 1.08 -32.02
CA ASN A 284 -5.49 1.71 -32.13
C ASN A 284 -6.11 1.88 -30.74
N ARG A 285 -6.99 2.87 -30.61
CA ARG A 285 -7.89 3.00 -29.46
C ARG A 285 -9.24 3.48 -29.96
N LEU A 286 -10.32 2.78 -29.62
CA LEU A 286 -11.67 3.10 -30.12
C LEU A 286 -11.71 3.27 -31.65
N ASN A 287 -11.04 2.37 -32.38
CA ASN A 287 -10.89 2.41 -33.85
C ASN A 287 -10.14 3.63 -34.43
N MET A 288 -9.46 4.42 -33.59
CA MET A 288 -8.61 5.52 -34.04
C MET A 288 -7.13 5.15 -33.89
N PRO A 289 -6.33 5.21 -34.96
CA PRO A 289 -4.87 5.06 -34.89
C PRO A 289 -4.27 6.10 -33.94
N GLN A 290 -3.43 5.66 -32.99
CA GLN A 290 -2.84 6.51 -31.95
C GLN A 290 -1.35 6.77 -32.18
N ALA A 291 -0.60 5.73 -32.49
CA ALA A 291 0.83 5.84 -32.76
C ALA A 291 1.32 4.61 -33.53
N THR A 292 2.37 4.78 -34.31
CA THR A 292 3.03 3.68 -35.02
C THR A 292 4.44 3.50 -34.51
N THR A 293 4.82 2.25 -34.25
CA THR A 293 6.21 1.87 -34.02
C THR A 293 6.78 1.31 -35.32
N GLU A 294 7.70 2.05 -35.91
CA GLU A 294 8.44 1.64 -37.11
C GLU A 294 9.71 0.93 -36.69
N THR A 295 9.93 -0.27 -37.21
CA THR A 295 11.07 -1.13 -36.88
C THR A 295 11.74 -1.60 -38.17
N ASP A 296 13.06 -1.41 -38.26
CA ASP A 296 13.87 -1.97 -39.34
C ASP A 296 14.05 -3.48 -39.16
N VAL A 297 13.75 -4.25 -40.20
CA VAL A 297 13.76 -5.73 -40.16
C VAL A 297 15.16 -6.28 -39.95
N ALA A 298 16.18 -5.70 -40.59
CA ALA A 298 17.55 -6.20 -40.48
C ALA A 298 18.10 -5.99 -39.06
N SER A 299 17.88 -4.81 -38.50
CA SER A 299 18.23 -4.48 -37.12
C SER A 299 17.50 -5.37 -36.12
N LEU A 300 16.19 -5.58 -36.30
CA LEU A 300 15.40 -6.46 -35.44
C LEU A 300 15.86 -7.92 -35.53
N LYS A 301 16.20 -8.40 -36.72
CA LYS A 301 16.74 -9.75 -36.92
C LYS A 301 18.01 -9.97 -36.11
N ASN A 302 18.94 -9.02 -36.13
CA ASN A 302 20.19 -9.13 -35.36
C ASN A 302 19.90 -9.22 -33.85
N HIS A 303 19.01 -8.37 -33.33
CA HIS A 303 18.63 -8.38 -31.92
C HIS A 303 17.93 -9.67 -31.49
N LEU A 304 17.12 -10.27 -32.37
CA LEU A 304 16.39 -11.50 -32.07
C LEU A 304 17.26 -12.76 -32.20
N ALA A 305 18.20 -12.78 -33.15
CA ALA A 305 19.16 -13.86 -33.32
C ALA A 305 20.26 -13.87 -32.24
N GLY A 306 20.47 -12.74 -31.58
CA GLY A 306 21.52 -12.52 -30.60
C GLY A 306 22.75 -11.88 -31.24
N GLU A 307 23.39 -11.01 -30.48
CA GLU A 307 24.57 -10.26 -30.92
C GLU A 307 25.84 -10.80 -30.24
N PRO A 308 27.00 -10.77 -30.90
CA PRO A 308 28.27 -11.11 -30.25
C PRO A 308 28.53 -10.20 -29.05
N LEU A 309 29.09 -10.77 -27.98
CA LEU A 309 29.47 -10.02 -26.78
C LEU A 309 30.38 -8.83 -27.15
N GLY A 310 30.00 -7.63 -26.71
CA GLY A 310 30.74 -6.39 -26.99
C GLY A 310 30.44 -5.71 -28.33
N HIS A 311 29.56 -6.30 -29.16
CA HIS A 311 29.09 -5.73 -30.43
C HIS A 311 27.58 -5.48 -30.43
N GLU A 312 27.03 -5.15 -29.27
CA GLU A 312 25.60 -4.84 -29.12
C GLU A 312 25.26 -3.59 -29.95
N THR A 313 24.29 -3.70 -30.85
CA THR A 313 23.81 -2.57 -31.65
C THR A 313 22.55 -1.99 -31.03
N THR A 314 22.21 -0.75 -31.38
CA THR A 314 20.92 -0.17 -30.97
C THR A 314 19.83 -0.62 -31.94
N LEU A 315 18.72 -1.15 -31.43
CA LEU A 315 17.56 -1.49 -32.25
C LEU A 315 17.09 -0.24 -33.00
N ALA A 316 17.09 -0.30 -34.34
CA ALA A 316 16.59 0.75 -35.20
C ALA A 316 15.06 0.72 -35.20
N GLN A 317 14.50 1.27 -34.12
CA GLN A 317 13.07 1.36 -33.86
C GLN A 317 12.73 2.77 -33.38
N LYS A 318 11.67 3.35 -33.94
CA LYS A 318 11.18 4.69 -33.56
C LYS A 318 9.67 4.72 -33.49
N ARG A 319 9.14 5.54 -32.59
CA ARG A 319 7.72 5.84 -32.52
C ARG A 319 7.42 7.10 -33.33
N VAL A 320 6.42 7.03 -34.19
CA VAL A 320 6.00 8.09 -35.10
C VAL A 320 4.48 8.29 -35.01
N GLU A 321 4.02 9.38 -35.61
CA GLU A 321 2.58 9.62 -35.85
C GLU A 321 1.92 8.40 -36.52
N PRO A 322 0.62 8.16 -36.29
CA PRO A 322 -0.06 6.98 -36.80
C PRO A 322 0.04 6.87 -38.33
N VAL A 323 0.57 5.74 -38.80
CA VAL A 323 0.66 5.37 -40.21
C VAL A 323 -0.17 4.11 -40.45
N VAL A 324 -1.16 4.24 -41.32
CA VAL A 324 -2.02 3.14 -41.79
C VAL A 324 -1.96 3.14 -43.32
N PRO A 325 -1.92 1.97 -43.99
CA PRO A 325 -1.79 1.93 -45.44
C PRO A 325 -3.06 2.48 -46.11
N GLN A 326 -2.90 3.43 -47.05
CA GLN A 326 -4.01 3.99 -47.83
C GLN A 326 -4.69 2.97 -48.76
N SER A 327 -3.96 1.91 -49.13
CA SER A 327 -4.44 0.78 -49.93
C SER A 327 -3.69 -0.47 -49.50
N THR A 328 -4.27 -1.65 -49.70
CA THR A 328 -3.67 -2.94 -49.30
C THR A 328 -3.39 -3.77 -50.54
N GLU A 329 -2.17 -4.30 -50.69
CA GLU A 329 -1.86 -5.27 -51.75
C GLU A 329 -2.28 -6.67 -51.31
N GLN A 330 -1.97 -7.03 -50.06
CA GLN A 330 -2.36 -8.27 -49.42
C GLN A 330 -2.69 -7.99 -47.95
N GLY A 331 -3.76 -8.56 -47.40
CA GLY A 331 -4.06 -8.36 -45.98
C GLY A 331 -5.19 -9.21 -45.42
N TRP A 332 -5.10 -9.46 -44.11
CA TRP A 332 -6.04 -10.26 -43.33
C TRP A 332 -6.24 -9.68 -41.95
N TYR A 333 -7.38 -10.00 -41.34
CA TYR A 333 -7.78 -9.45 -40.05
C TYR A 333 -8.61 -10.46 -39.25
N ILE A 334 -8.63 -10.29 -37.94
CA ILE A 334 -9.64 -10.90 -37.07
C ILE A 334 -10.66 -9.80 -36.74
N ASP A 335 -11.92 -10.04 -37.08
CA ASP A 335 -13.02 -9.11 -36.79
C ASP A 335 -13.28 -8.99 -35.29
N LYS A 336 -13.81 -7.83 -34.91
CA LYS A 336 -14.33 -7.61 -33.57
C LYS A 336 -15.49 -8.57 -33.31
N SER A 337 -15.45 -9.27 -32.17
CA SER A 337 -16.61 -10.04 -31.73
C SER A 337 -17.79 -9.06 -31.59
N ARG A 338 -18.79 -9.18 -32.47
CA ARG A 338 -20.07 -8.49 -32.31
C ARG A 338 -20.75 -9.08 -31.08
N LEU A 339 -20.63 -8.39 -29.95
CA LEU A 339 -21.44 -8.58 -28.75
C LEU A 339 -22.23 -7.31 -28.50
#